data_AF-A0A6A3Q4Y8-F1
#
_entry.id   AF-A0A6A3Q4Y8-F1
#
_cell.length_a   1.000
_cell.length_b   1.000
_cell.length_c   1.000
_cell.angle_alpha   90.00
_cell.angle_beta   90.00
_cell.angle_gamma   90.00
#
_symmetry.space_group_name_H-M   'P 1'
#
loop_
_entity.id
_entity.type
_entity.pdbx_description
1 polymer ?
#
loop_
_entity_poly.entity_id
_entity_poly.type
_entity_poly.pdbx_seq_one_letter_code
_entity_poly.pdbx_strand_id
1 'polypeptide(L)'
;MAASVAILTTAEAILSYSGVVHCGQMKKLNWVLSKNAAIGYAQTPEVCWVCHKNQSSSLLPKKLCRICRGRVCHTCRKPQELCFVDLHSRKVRKYKLSFCKRCVHAAHYQRTLEIAHDELVEENPWAPTSFEVEKV
;
A
#
# COMPACT_ATOMS: atom_id res chain seq x y z
N MET A 1 -28.82 -7.74 31.01
CA MET A 1 -27.83 -6.63 30.95
C MET A 1 -26.41 -7.10 30.61
N ALA A 2 -25.97 -8.32 30.98
CA ALA A 2 -24.63 -8.82 30.61
C ALA A 2 -24.47 -9.17 29.11
N ALA A 3 -25.52 -9.73 28.48
CA ALA A 3 -25.49 -10.09 27.05
C ALA A 3 -25.29 -8.88 26.12
N SER A 4 -25.83 -7.71 26.46
CA SER A 4 -25.66 -6.49 25.66
C SER A 4 -24.25 -5.93 25.73
N VAL A 5 -23.60 -5.99 26.91
CA VAL A 5 -22.21 -5.57 27.07
C VAL A 5 -21.27 -6.49 26.30
N ALA A 6 -21.47 -7.82 26.39
CA ALA A 6 -20.64 -8.79 25.66
C ALA A 6 -20.75 -8.64 24.12
N ILE A 7 -21.94 -8.34 23.61
CA ILE A 7 -22.14 -8.08 22.17
C ILE A 7 -21.43 -6.79 21.74
N LEU A 8 -21.52 -5.72 22.52
CA LEU A 8 -20.87 -4.45 22.20
C LEU A 8 -19.34 -4.59 22.20
N THR A 9 -18.76 -5.20 23.24
CA THR A 9 -17.30 -5.35 23.35
C THR A 9 -16.73 -6.24 22.25
N THR A 10 -17.42 -7.32 21.89
CA THR A 10 -17.01 -8.19 20.77
C THR A 10 -17.12 -7.48 19.42
N ALA A 11 -18.19 -6.70 19.18
CA ALA A 11 -18.33 -5.90 17.97
C ALA A 11 -17.21 -4.83 17.86
N GLU A 12 -16.90 -4.13 18.95
CA GLU A 12 -15.81 -3.15 19.02
C GLU A 12 -14.45 -3.79 18.74
N ALA A 13 -14.18 -4.97 19.30
CA ALA A 13 -12.94 -5.71 19.04
C ALA A 13 -12.81 -6.11 17.56
N ILE A 14 -13.88 -6.60 16.94
CA ILE A 14 -13.89 -7.01 15.52
C ILE A 14 -13.69 -5.78 14.61
N LEU A 15 -14.38 -4.68 14.88
CA LEU A 15 -14.24 -3.44 14.11
C LEU A 15 -12.82 -2.89 14.23
N SER A 16 -12.26 -2.90 15.45
CA SER A 16 -10.87 -2.48 15.70
C SER A 16 -9.88 -3.34 14.92
N TYR A 17 -10.07 -4.66 14.93
CA TYR A 17 -9.23 -5.59 14.19
C TYR A 17 -9.25 -5.32 12.67
N SER A 18 -10.43 -5.04 12.11
CA SER A 18 -10.54 -4.68 10.68
C SER A 18 -9.75 -3.42 10.31
N GLY A 19 -9.70 -2.44 11.23
CA GLY A 19 -8.89 -1.24 11.09
C GLY A 19 -7.39 -1.54 11.10
N VAL A 20 -6.93 -2.42 11.99
CA VAL A 20 -5.53 -2.86 12.06
C VAL A 20 -5.10 -3.54 10.77
N VAL A 21 -5.92 -4.43 10.21
CA VAL A 21 -5.63 -5.10 8.93
C VAL A 21 -5.50 -4.06 7.81
N HIS A 22 -6.44 -3.12 7.70
CA HIS A 22 -6.40 -2.08 6.69
C HIS A 22 -5.13 -1.20 6.82
N CYS A 23 -4.81 -0.76 8.04
CA CYS A 23 -3.61 0.02 8.32
C CYS A 23 -2.33 -0.74 7.92
N GLY A 24 -2.25 -2.04 8.24
CA GLY A 24 -1.16 -2.90 7.84
C GLY A 24 -1.01 -2.98 6.31
N GLN A 25 -2.11 -3.16 5.59
CA GLN A 25 -2.09 -3.18 4.13
C GLN A 25 -1.64 -1.84 3.51
N MET A 26 -2.07 -0.71 4.09
CA MET A 26 -1.61 0.61 3.61
C MET A 26 -0.15 0.87 3.96
N LYS A 27 0.33 0.37 5.11
CA LYS A 27 1.75 0.41 5.46
C LYS A 27 2.59 -0.37 4.45
N LYS A 28 2.20 -1.60 4.10
CA LYS A 28 2.88 -2.38 3.05
C LYS A 28 2.90 -1.63 1.71
N LEU A 29 1.77 -1.03 1.31
CA LEU A 29 1.69 -0.25 0.08
C LEU A 29 2.59 1.00 0.11
N ASN A 30 2.65 1.70 1.25
CA ASN A 30 3.55 2.84 1.48
C ASN A 30 5.03 2.43 1.38
N TRP A 31 5.40 1.32 2.01
CA TRP A 31 6.77 0.80 1.97
C TRP A 31 7.20 0.42 0.54
N VAL A 32 6.36 -0.29 -0.20
CA VAL A 32 6.64 -0.58 -1.62
C VAL A 32 6.77 0.70 -2.43
N LEU A 33 5.96 1.72 -2.13
CA LEU A 33 6.04 3.02 -2.81
C LEU A 33 7.34 3.77 -2.49
N SER A 34 7.83 3.72 -1.24
CA SER A 34 9.05 4.43 -0.84
C SER A 34 10.32 3.78 -1.40
N LYS A 35 10.35 2.45 -1.47
CA LYS A 35 11.48 1.68 -2.03
C LYS A 35 11.60 1.75 -3.55
N ASN A 36 10.55 2.20 -4.22
CA ASN A 36 10.47 2.07 -5.66
C ASN A 36 11.11 3.25 -6.39
N ALA A 37 12.37 3.07 -6.80
CA ALA A 37 13.03 3.86 -7.83
C ALA A 37 12.49 3.45 -9.21
N ALA A 38 11.23 3.77 -9.49
CA ALA A 38 10.53 3.24 -10.66
C ALA A 38 11.28 3.57 -11.96
N ILE A 39 11.82 2.55 -12.63
CA ILE A 39 12.34 2.65 -14.01
C ILE A 39 11.13 2.94 -14.90
N GLY A 40 11.10 4.12 -15.50
CA GLY A 40 10.07 4.50 -16.45
C GLY A 40 10.21 3.70 -17.73
N TYR A 41 9.32 2.72 -17.96
CA TYR A 41 9.25 2.07 -19.26
C TYR A 41 8.68 3.03 -20.30
N ALA A 42 9.20 2.99 -21.54
CA ALA A 42 8.65 3.72 -22.67
C ALA A 42 7.16 3.37 -22.82
N GLN A 43 6.29 4.36 -22.62
CA GLN A 43 4.86 4.12 -22.53
C GLN A 43 4.24 4.17 -23.93
N THR A 44 3.60 3.09 -24.36
CA THR A 44 2.59 3.20 -25.43
C THR A 44 1.41 3.99 -24.86
N PRO A 45 1.05 5.16 -25.41
CA PRO A 45 0.15 6.10 -24.75
C PRO A 45 -1.29 5.59 -24.59
N GLU A 46 -1.67 4.54 -25.31
CA GLU A 46 -3.09 4.17 -25.43
C GLU A 46 -3.46 2.83 -24.79
N VAL A 47 -2.51 2.01 -24.34
CA VAL A 47 -2.83 0.65 -23.85
C VAL A 47 -2.78 0.58 -22.32
N CYS A 48 -3.73 -0.11 -21.70
CA CYS A 48 -3.70 -0.36 -20.27
C CYS A 48 -2.64 -1.42 -19.90
N TRP A 49 -1.76 -1.09 -18.95
CA TRP A 49 -0.68 -1.99 -18.48
C TRP A 49 -1.14 -3.29 -17.80
N VAL A 50 -2.42 -3.37 -17.39
CA VAL A 50 -2.94 -4.54 -16.67
C VAL A 50 -3.73 -5.46 -17.59
N CYS A 51 -4.67 -4.92 -18.36
CA CYS A 51 -5.56 -5.72 -19.20
C CYS A 51 -5.21 -5.66 -20.69
N HIS A 52 -4.18 -4.88 -21.07
CA HIS A 52 -3.71 -4.71 -22.45
C HIS A 52 -4.77 -4.23 -23.46
N LYS A 53 -5.94 -3.77 -22.98
CA LYS A 53 -6.98 -3.18 -23.84
C LYS A 53 -6.58 -1.77 -24.28
N ASN A 54 -6.78 -1.47 -25.56
CA ASN A 54 -6.66 -0.12 -26.08
C ASN A 54 -7.68 0.80 -25.39
N GLN A 55 -7.26 2.00 -25.06
CA GLN A 55 -7.99 3.04 -24.35
C GLN A 55 -8.22 4.27 -25.24
N SER A 56 -7.87 4.25 -26.53
CA SER A 56 -8.03 5.38 -27.46
C SER A 56 -9.43 5.98 -27.43
N SER A 57 -10.47 5.15 -27.42
CA SER A 57 -11.88 5.53 -27.39
C SER A 57 -12.44 5.84 -25.98
N SER A 58 -11.68 5.63 -24.91
CA SER A 58 -12.16 5.85 -23.54
C SER A 58 -12.08 7.33 -23.16
N LEU A 59 -13.24 7.95 -22.93
CA LEU A 59 -13.37 9.32 -22.42
C LEU A 59 -12.94 9.48 -20.95
N LEU A 60 -12.81 8.38 -20.20
CA LEU A 60 -12.46 8.43 -18.78
C LEU A 60 -10.98 8.81 -18.56
N PRO A 61 -10.67 9.61 -17.52
CA PRO A 61 -9.31 10.06 -17.24
C PRO A 61 -8.39 8.90 -16.89
N LYS A 62 -7.43 8.66 -17.80
CA LYS A 62 -6.37 7.66 -17.69
C LYS A 62 -5.33 8.17 -16.69
N LYS A 63 -5.02 7.38 -15.65
CA LYS A 63 -3.98 7.72 -14.67
C LYS A 63 -2.82 6.75 -14.76
N LEU A 64 -1.66 7.17 -14.28
CA LEU A 64 -0.50 6.31 -14.12
C LEU A 64 -0.53 5.65 -12.75
N CYS A 65 -0.12 4.39 -12.68
CA CYS A 65 0.17 3.75 -11.40
C CYS A 65 1.38 4.41 -10.75
N ARG A 66 1.30 4.77 -9.47
CA ARG A 66 2.44 5.37 -8.75
C ARG A 66 3.63 4.42 -8.54
N ILE A 67 3.41 3.11 -8.62
CA ILE A 67 4.45 2.08 -8.49
C ILE A 67 5.06 1.77 -9.85
N CYS A 68 4.35 1.05 -10.74
CA CYS A 68 4.94 0.62 -12.01
C CYS A 68 4.98 1.70 -13.11
N ARG A 69 4.46 2.91 -12.85
CA ARG A 69 4.31 4.03 -13.82
C ARG A 69 3.49 3.71 -15.08
N GLY A 70 2.98 2.49 -15.23
CA GLY A 70 2.11 2.09 -16.33
C GLY A 70 0.74 2.77 -16.30
N ARG A 71 0.21 3.06 -17.49
CA ARG A 71 -1.13 3.61 -17.68
C ARG A 71 -2.20 2.58 -17.30
N VAL A 72 -3.19 3.01 -16.52
CA VAL A 72 -4.28 2.15 -16.05
C VAL A 72 -5.64 2.69 -16.47
N CYS A 73 -6.48 1.80 -17.02
CA CYS A 73 -7.89 2.08 -17.24
C CYS A 73 -8.63 2.19 -15.90
N HIS A 74 -9.84 2.75 -15.91
CA HIS A 74 -10.62 2.94 -14.69
C HIS A 74 -10.88 1.62 -13.93
N THR A 75 -11.13 0.52 -14.64
CA THR A 75 -11.44 -0.80 -14.05
C THR A 75 -10.21 -1.47 -13.42
N CYS A 76 -9.01 -1.23 -13.96
CA CYS A 76 -7.76 -1.77 -13.44
C CYS A 76 -7.11 -0.86 -12.39
N ARG A 77 -7.62 0.36 -12.24
CA ARG A 77 -7.17 1.33 -11.24
C ARG A 77 -7.77 1.03 -9.87
N LYS A 78 -6.94 1.13 -8.85
CA LYS A 78 -7.31 1.10 -7.43
C LYS A 78 -6.74 2.36 -6.78
N PRO A 79 -7.54 3.44 -6.68
CA PRO A 79 -7.15 4.60 -5.91
C PRO A 79 -7.03 4.22 -4.43
N GLN A 80 -5.95 4.63 -3.76
CA GLN A 80 -5.82 4.47 -2.32
C GLN A 80 -5.41 5.78 -1.66
N GLU A 81 -5.95 5.98 -0.46
CA GLU A 81 -5.54 7.06 0.43
C GLU A 81 -4.38 6.57 1.31
N LEU A 82 -3.26 7.27 1.23
CA LEU A 82 -2.08 6.98 2.02
C LEU A 82 -1.77 8.18 2.92
N CYS A 83 -1.39 7.87 4.16
CA CYS A 83 -1.04 8.85 5.18
C CYS A 83 0.47 8.97 5.29
N PHE A 84 0.97 10.20 5.40
CA PHE A 84 2.38 10.52 5.58
C PHE A 84 2.53 11.54 6.70
N VAL A 85 3.50 11.33 7.58
CA VAL A 85 3.82 12.30 8.62
C VAL A 85 4.81 13.30 8.06
N ASP A 86 4.43 14.57 8.09
CA ASP A 86 5.32 15.68 7.77
C ASP A 86 6.23 15.92 8.99
N LEU A 87 7.53 15.64 8.85
CA LEU A 87 8.48 15.68 9.97
C LEU A 87 8.64 17.08 10.57
N HIS A 88 8.49 18.13 9.76
CA HIS A 88 8.65 19.51 10.20
C HIS A 88 7.43 20.00 10.98
N SER A 89 6.25 19.82 10.41
CA SER A 89 5.00 20.30 11.01
C SER A 89 4.38 19.32 12.01
N ARG A 90 4.87 18.08 12.09
CA ARG A 90 4.32 16.96 12.89
C ARG A 90 2.86 16.64 12.55
N LYS A 91 2.39 17.03 11.37
CA LYS A 91 1.02 16.79 10.90
C LYS A 91 0.96 15.58 9.98
N VAL A 92 -0.16 14.87 10.04
CA VAL A 92 -0.46 13.79 9.09
C VAL A 92 -1.11 14.39 7.84
N ARG A 93 -0.50 14.15 6.68
CA ARG A 93 -1.05 14.50 5.37
C ARG A 93 -1.59 13.26 4.68
N LYS A 94 -2.75 13.40 4.04
CA LYS A 94 -3.43 12.33 3.30
C LYS A 94 -3.31 12.57 1.81
N TYR A 95 -2.87 11.56 1.06
CA TYR A 95 -2.72 11.63 -0.39
C TYR A 95 -3.52 10.51 -1.06
N LYS A 96 -4.45 10.91 -1.93
CA LYS A 96 -5.19 9.98 -2.78
C LYS A 96 -4.38 9.66 -4.03
N LEU A 97 -3.69 8.53 -4.01
CA LEU A 97 -2.82 8.05 -5.09
C LEU A 97 -3.53 6.98 -5.93
N SER A 98 -3.07 6.80 -7.17
CA SER A 98 -3.63 5.82 -8.10
C SER A 98 -2.66 4.66 -8.31
N PHE A 99 -3.14 3.44 -8.10
CA PHE A 99 -2.37 2.22 -8.30
C PHE A 99 -3.07 1.28 -9.27
N CYS A 100 -2.34 0.34 -9.86
CA CYS A 100 -2.93 -0.74 -10.62
C CYS A 100 -3.27 -1.91 -9.66
N LYS A 101 -4.29 -2.71 -9.98
CA LYS A 101 -4.67 -3.90 -9.19
C LYS A 101 -3.48 -4.82 -8.91
N ARG A 102 -2.60 -5.04 -9.89
CA ARG A 102 -1.40 -5.89 -9.76
C ARG A 102 -0.45 -5.37 -8.68
N CYS A 103 -0.12 -4.08 -8.68
CA CYS A 103 0.79 -3.50 -7.69
C CYS A 103 0.18 -3.48 -6.29
N VAL A 104 -1.12 -3.19 -6.15
CA VAL A 104 -1.79 -3.27 -4.84
C VAL A 104 -1.76 -4.69 -4.30
N HIS A 105 -2.07 -5.68 -5.14
CA HIS A 105 -2.02 -7.09 -4.75
C HIS A 105 -0.60 -7.51 -4.36
N ALA A 106 0.40 -7.20 -5.20
CA ALA A 106 1.79 -7.52 -4.88
C ALA A 106 2.26 -6.87 -3.56
N ALA A 107 1.88 -5.62 -3.29
CA ALA A 107 2.21 -4.95 -2.03
C ALA A 107 1.56 -5.65 -0.82
N HIS A 108 0.29 -6.05 -0.92
CA HIS A 108 -0.40 -6.73 0.17
C HIS A 108 0.21 -8.09 0.52
N TYR A 109 0.78 -8.76 -0.48
CA TYR A 109 1.44 -10.07 -0.34
C TYR A 109 2.90 -10.00 0.13
N GLN A 110 3.47 -8.80 0.29
CA GLN A 110 4.81 -8.68 0.85
C GLN A 110 4.88 -9.21 2.29
N ARG A 111 6.02 -9.79 2.66
CA ARG A 111 6.22 -10.35 3.99
C ARG A 111 6.39 -9.22 5.00
N THR A 112 5.52 -9.19 6.00
CA THR A 112 5.52 -8.12 7.01
C THR A 112 6.82 -8.09 7.82
N LEU A 113 7.43 -9.26 8.08
CA LEU A 113 8.69 -9.37 8.82
C LEU A 113 9.84 -8.71 8.05
N GLU A 114 9.95 -8.96 6.75
CA GLU A 114 10.98 -8.36 5.89
C GLU A 114 10.82 -6.83 5.85
N ILE A 115 9.58 -6.34 5.70
CA ILE A 115 9.29 -4.91 5.74
C ILE A 115 9.72 -4.28 7.08
N ALA A 116 9.38 -4.92 8.20
CA ALA A 116 9.73 -4.42 9.53
C ALA A 116 11.25 -4.42 9.76
N HIS A 117 11.93 -5.48 9.33
CA HIS A 117 13.38 -5.56 9.35
C HIS A 117 14.02 -4.42 8.55
N ASP A 118 13.57 -4.22 7.30
CA ASP A 118 14.14 -3.20 6.42
C ASP A 118 13.90 -1.78 6.96
N GLU A 119 12.73 -1.51 7.54
CA GLU A 119 12.46 -0.23 8.22
C GLU A 119 13.39 -0.01 9.43
N LEU A 120 13.65 -1.05 10.23
CA LEU A 120 14.56 -0.96 11.39
C LEU A 120 16.00 -0.67 10.95
N VAL A 121 16.46 -1.32 9.88
CA VAL A 121 17.80 -1.09 9.31
C VAL A 121 17.94 0.33 8.75
N GLU A 122 16.90 0.86 8.12
CA GLU A 122 16.92 2.25 7.61
C GLU A 122 16.92 3.30 8.72
N GLU A 123 16.17 3.07 9.82
CA GLU A 123 16.13 3.98 10.98
C GLU A 123 17.43 3.92 11.79
N ASN A 124 18.11 2.76 11.84
CA ASN A 124 19.38 2.60 12.54
C ASN A 124 20.40 1.80 11.72
N PRO A 125 21.11 2.45 10.78
CA PRO A 125 22.07 1.79 9.88
C PRO A 125 23.25 1.09 10.59
N TRP A 126 23.45 1.35 11.89
CA TRP A 126 24.57 0.87 12.69
C TRP A 126 24.19 -0.21 13.70
N ALA A 127 22.92 -0.67 13.71
CA ALA A 127 22.50 -1.79 14.55
C ALA A 127 23.06 -3.13 14.02
N PRO A 128 23.55 -4.04 14.89
CA PRO A 128 23.96 -5.38 14.48
C PRO A 128 22.75 -6.16 13.92
N THR A 129 22.89 -6.71 12.71
CA THR A 129 21.82 -7.33 11.90
C THR A 129 21.42 -8.74 12.33
N SER A 130 21.90 -9.26 13.46
CA SER A 130 21.59 -10.62 13.90
C SER A 130 20.39 -10.66 14.82
N PHE A 131 19.18 -10.79 14.25
CA PHE A 131 18.09 -11.48 14.92
C PHE A 131 18.13 -12.94 14.46
N GLU A 132 18.79 -13.81 15.23
CA GLU A 132 18.53 -15.25 15.12
C GLU A 132 17.07 -15.47 15.51
N VAL A 133 16.24 -15.76 14.51
CA VAL A 133 14.89 -16.27 14.73
C VAL A 133 15.07 -17.67 15.29
N GLU A 134 15.08 -17.78 16.62
CA GLU A 134 14.95 -19.06 17.30
C GLU A 134 13.60 -19.66 16.88
N LYS A 135 13.67 -20.73 16.08
CA LYS A 135 12.51 -21.52 15.69
C LYS A 135 11.93 -22.16 16.95
N VAL A 136 10.81 -21.64 17.42
CA VAL A 136 9.92 -22.34 18.36
C VAL A 136 8.93 -23.17 17.56
#